data_AF-A0A840ABK2-F1
#
_entry.id   AF-A0A840ABK2-F1
#
_cell.length_a   1.000
_cell.length_b   1.000
_cell.length_c   1.000
_cell.angle_alpha   90.00
_cell.angle_beta   90.00
_cell.angle_gamma   90.00
#
_symmetry.space_group_name_H-M   'P 1'
#
loop_
_entity.id
_entity.type
_entity.pdbx_description
1 polymer ?
#
loop_
_entity_poly.entity_id
_entity_poly.type
_entity_poly.pdbx_seq_one_letter_code
_entity_poly.pdbx_strand_id
1 'polypeptide(L)'
;MSDIPREERNDAPPTSPVIEAIEREGTGSVVALVGHPIHAMMVHFPIALVIATLGSDVFYWITGDEFFLRTGLWAAAFAFITGVAAAIAGTAELVFVKGIRIRVASWTHATAAMTLISIMAANWGVRLVEAPVLPHGLALSVLAAIFTAVAGWHGGKLVLDHGVGVMVSPKR
;
A
#
# COMPACT_ATOMS: atom_id res chain seq x y z
N MET A 1 -3.07 60.34 -1.91
CA MET A 1 -2.48 59.01 -1.67
C MET A 1 -3.59 58.17 -1.09
N SER A 2 -4.31 57.40 -1.91
CA SER A 2 -5.49 56.64 -1.48
C SER A 2 -5.05 55.27 -0.96
N ASP A 3 -5.30 55.02 0.32
CA ASP A 3 -5.17 53.70 0.93
C ASP A 3 -6.26 52.78 0.39
N ILE A 4 -5.88 51.89 -0.53
CA ILE A 4 -6.72 50.77 -0.94
C ILE A 4 -6.46 49.63 0.06
N PRO A 5 -7.48 49.09 0.74
CA PRO A 5 -7.33 47.94 1.63
C PRO A 5 -6.75 46.76 0.84
N ARG A 6 -5.69 46.15 1.36
CA ARG A 6 -5.24 44.84 0.89
C ARG A 6 -6.32 43.83 1.25
N GLU A 7 -7.28 43.60 0.36
CA GLU A 7 -7.97 42.31 0.31
C GLU A 7 -6.89 41.24 0.42
N GLU A 8 -7.05 40.32 1.38
CA GLU A 8 -6.34 39.05 1.40
C GLU A 8 -6.56 38.41 0.03
N ARG A 9 -5.60 38.66 -0.87
CA ARG A 9 -5.53 38.01 -2.15
C ARG A 9 -5.27 36.56 -1.77
N ASN A 10 -6.32 35.76 -1.78
CA ASN A 10 -6.23 34.33 -1.59
C ASN A 10 -5.50 33.82 -2.84
N ASP A 11 -4.18 33.87 -2.80
CA ASP A 11 -3.27 33.53 -3.90
C ASP A 11 -3.23 32.01 -4.16
N ALA A 12 -4.11 31.25 -3.49
CA ALA A 12 -4.38 29.87 -3.84
C ALA A 12 -4.98 29.84 -5.26
N PRO A 13 -4.33 29.14 -6.22
CA PRO A 13 -4.89 29.01 -7.56
C PRO A 13 -6.31 28.43 -7.45
N PRO A 14 -7.28 28.91 -8.25
CA PRO A 14 -8.65 28.43 -8.16
C PRO A 14 -8.68 26.92 -8.36
N THR A 15 -9.07 26.18 -7.32
CA THR A 15 -9.28 24.74 -7.39
C THR A 15 -10.39 24.44 -8.38
N SER A 16 -10.18 23.46 -9.26
CA SER A 16 -11.22 23.03 -10.19
C SER A 16 -12.47 22.62 -9.41
N PRO A 17 -13.70 22.99 -9.85
CA PRO A 17 -14.94 22.56 -9.21
C PRO A 17 -15.06 21.03 -9.03
N VAL A 18 -14.37 20.26 -9.88
CA VAL A 18 -14.28 18.80 -9.78
C VAL A 18 -13.46 18.35 -8.56
N ILE A 19 -12.36 19.04 -8.25
CA ILE A 19 -11.51 18.73 -7.10
C ILE A 19 -12.26 19.00 -5.80
N GLU A 20 -12.96 20.15 -5.72
CA GLU A 20 -13.80 20.46 -4.55
C GLU A 20 -14.90 19.42 -4.32
N ALA A 21 -15.53 18.94 -5.40
CA ALA A 21 -16.55 17.90 -5.31
C ALA A 21 -15.97 16.57 -4.77
N ILE A 22 -14.73 16.23 -5.14
CA ILE A 22 -14.03 15.03 -4.64
C ILE A 22 -13.67 15.19 -3.16
N GLU A 23 -13.24 16.37 -2.73
CA GLU A 23 -12.87 16.65 -1.33
C GLU A 23 -14.07 16.63 -0.36
N ARG A 24 -15.28 16.94 -0.85
CA ARG A 24 -16.51 16.88 -0.06
C ARG A 24 -17.01 15.46 0.23
N GLU A 25 -16.51 14.46 -0.48
CA GLU A 25 -16.93 13.06 -0.33
C GLU A 25 -16.15 12.38 0.81
N GLY A 26 -16.88 11.70 1.71
CA GLY A 26 -16.29 11.03 2.87
C GLY A 26 -15.32 9.90 2.49
N THR A 27 -14.19 9.83 3.21
CA THR A 27 -13.10 8.86 2.99
C THR A 27 -12.96 7.83 4.13
N GLY A 28 -13.98 7.71 4.99
CA GLY A 28 -13.99 6.76 6.10
C GLY A 28 -14.07 5.31 5.63
N SER A 29 -13.42 4.39 6.36
CA SER A 29 -13.45 2.95 6.04
C SER A 29 -14.82 2.34 6.39
N VAL A 30 -15.45 1.70 5.41
CA VAL A 30 -16.73 0.95 5.58
C VAL A 30 -16.50 -0.42 6.22
N VAL A 31 -15.27 -0.95 6.17
CA VAL A 31 -14.88 -2.23 6.82
C VAL A 31 -14.47 -1.98 8.27
N ALA A 32 -14.72 -0.79 8.82
CA ALA A 32 -14.27 -0.44 10.15
C ALA A 32 -15.05 -1.19 11.24
N LEU A 33 -14.38 -2.13 11.92
CA LEU A 33 -14.74 -2.50 13.28
C LEU A 33 -14.44 -1.24 14.14
N VAL A 34 -15.46 -0.43 14.42
CA VAL A 34 -15.36 0.76 15.29
C VAL A 34 -14.42 1.86 14.74
N GLY A 35 -14.60 2.28 13.49
CA GLY A 35 -13.89 3.45 12.92
C GLY A 35 -12.39 3.28 12.63
N HIS A 36 -11.84 2.07 12.76
CA HIS A 36 -10.43 1.79 12.46
C HIS A 36 -10.25 1.34 10.99
N PRO A 37 -9.33 1.95 10.21
CA PRO A 37 -9.06 1.55 8.83
C PRO A 37 -8.33 0.20 8.80
N ILE A 38 -9.11 -0.89 8.70
CA ILE A 38 -8.60 -2.27 8.79
C ILE A 38 -7.51 -2.53 7.75
N HIS A 39 -7.72 -2.09 6.51
CA HIS A 39 -6.71 -2.24 5.46
C HIS A 39 -5.35 -1.62 5.86
N ALA A 40 -5.36 -0.39 6.38
CA ALA A 40 -4.15 0.32 6.80
C ALA A 40 -3.42 -0.37 7.96
N MET A 41 -4.14 -1.07 8.84
CA MET A 41 -3.52 -1.90 9.87
C MET A 41 -2.90 -3.17 9.26
N MET A 42 -3.62 -3.83 8.37
CA MET A 42 -3.22 -5.13 7.80
C MET A 42 -1.98 -5.07 6.91
N VAL A 43 -1.72 -3.96 6.22
CA VAL A 43 -0.57 -3.86 5.28
C VAL A 43 0.80 -3.99 5.95
N HIS A 44 0.92 -3.78 7.27
CA HIS A 44 2.20 -3.92 7.98
C HIS A 44 2.79 -5.32 7.87
N PHE A 45 1.93 -6.35 7.91
CA PHE A 45 2.36 -7.75 7.84
C PHE A 45 3.02 -8.11 6.50
N PRO A 46 2.36 -7.95 5.33
CA PRO A 46 2.99 -8.29 4.06
C PRO A 46 4.23 -7.43 3.79
N ILE A 47 4.25 -6.15 4.20
CA ILE A 47 5.43 -5.29 4.05
C ILE A 47 6.62 -5.88 4.80
N ALA A 48 6.47 -6.17 6.10
CA ALA A 48 7.55 -6.73 6.91
C ALA A 48 8.02 -8.09 6.38
N LEU A 49 7.08 -8.93 5.94
CA LEU A 49 7.38 -10.27 5.45
C LEU A 49 8.08 -10.26 4.09
N VAL A 50 7.73 -9.34 3.17
CA VAL A 50 8.49 -9.15 1.92
C VAL A 50 9.96 -8.78 2.21
N ILE A 51 10.19 -7.86 3.14
CA ILE A 51 11.55 -7.48 3.53
C ILE A 51 12.28 -8.62 4.22
N ALA A 52 11.59 -9.42 5.05
CA ALA A 52 12.15 -10.62 5.67
C ALA A 52 12.51 -11.71 4.64
N THR A 53 11.70 -11.88 3.59
CA THR A 53 12.00 -12.78 2.47
C THR A 53 13.27 -12.32 1.74
N LEU A 54 13.36 -11.04 1.38
CA LEU A 54 14.56 -10.48 0.76
C LEU A 54 15.79 -10.64 1.65
N GLY A 55 15.67 -10.35 2.95
CA GLY A 55 16.74 -10.53 3.91
C GLY A 55 17.22 -11.98 3.97
N SER A 56 16.29 -12.94 3.99
CA SER A 56 16.62 -14.37 3.96
C SER A 56 17.41 -14.74 2.71
N ASP A 57 16.98 -14.28 1.53
CA ASP A 57 17.68 -14.59 0.28
C ASP A 57 19.08 -13.98 0.22
N VAL A 58 19.25 -12.74 0.70
CA VAL A 58 20.56 -12.08 0.78
C VAL A 58 21.49 -12.82 1.74
N PHE A 59 20.99 -13.22 2.92
CA PHE A 59 21.78 -13.99 3.86
C PHE A 59 22.15 -15.36 3.30
N TYR A 60 21.23 -16.06 2.64
CA TYR A 60 21.56 -17.31 1.94
C TYR A 60 22.64 -17.08 0.87
N TRP A 61 22.52 -16.03 0.07
CA TRP A 61 23.48 -15.73 -0.99
C TRP A 61 24.90 -15.51 -0.44
N ILE A 62 25.03 -14.85 0.71
CA ILE A 62 26.33 -14.54 1.31
C ILE A 62 26.89 -15.72 2.12
N THR A 63 26.04 -16.46 2.82
CA THR A 63 26.47 -17.48 3.81
C THR A 63 26.40 -18.92 3.30
N GLY A 64 25.52 -19.21 2.34
CA GLY A 64 25.18 -20.56 1.91
C GLY A 64 24.39 -21.37 2.95
N ASP A 65 23.93 -20.77 4.05
CA ASP A 65 23.25 -21.49 5.14
C ASP A 65 21.79 -21.81 4.76
N GLU A 66 21.49 -23.11 4.64
CA GLU A 66 20.16 -23.63 4.28
C GLU A 66 19.04 -23.22 5.25
N PHE A 67 19.37 -22.79 6.48
CA PHE A 67 18.42 -22.17 7.39
C PHE A 67 17.60 -21.07 6.70
N PHE A 68 18.28 -20.22 5.92
CA PHE A 68 17.66 -19.07 5.26
C PHE A 68 16.75 -19.46 4.08
N LEU A 69 16.94 -20.64 3.49
CA LEU A 69 16.00 -21.16 2.48
C LEU A 69 14.64 -21.43 3.11
N ARG A 70 14.64 -22.05 4.30
CA ARG A 70 13.40 -22.38 5.02
C ARG A 70 12.72 -21.14 5.59
N THR A 71 13.48 -20.18 6.14
CA THR A 71 12.88 -18.92 6.60
C THR A 71 12.31 -18.12 5.43
N GLY A 72 13.03 -18.04 4.30
CA GLY A 72 12.57 -17.34 3.10
C GLY A 72 11.29 -17.95 2.51
N LEU A 73 11.19 -19.29 2.47
CA LEU A 73 9.98 -20.00 2.03
C LEU A 73 8.75 -19.62 2.87
N TRP A 74 8.84 -19.70 4.19
CA TRP A 74 7.70 -19.40 5.06
C TRP A 74 7.40 -17.90 5.13
N ALA A 75 8.42 -17.04 5.10
CA ALA A 75 8.23 -15.59 5.02
C ALA A 75 7.47 -15.22 3.73
N ALA A 76 7.84 -15.79 2.58
CA ALA A 76 7.15 -15.55 1.31
C ALA A 76 5.69 -16.04 1.34
N ALA A 77 5.46 -17.22 1.93
CA ALA A 77 4.12 -17.77 2.10
C ALA A 77 3.22 -16.83 2.92
N PHE A 78 3.69 -16.41 4.09
CA PHE A 78 2.92 -15.51 4.95
C PHE A 78 2.78 -14.11 4.34
N ALA A 79 3.78 -13.61 3.60
CA ALA A 79 3.68 -12.36 2.86
C ALA A 79 2.52 -12.40 1.87
N PHE A 80 2.42 -13.47 1.09
CA PHE A 80 1.33 -13.67 0.15
C PHE A 80 -0.04 -13.79 0.85
N ILE A 81 -0.16 -14.65 1.87
CA ILE A 81 -1.42 -14.88 2.58
C ILE A 81 -1.93 -13.59 3.24
N THR A 82 -1.06 -12.88 3.98
CA THR A 82 -1.44 -11.63 4.64
C THR A 82 -1.67 -10.50 3.62
N GLY A 83 -0.95 -10.50 2.50
CA GLY A 83 -1.18 -9.60 1.37
C GLY A 83 -2.56 -9.78 0.75
N VAL A 84 -2.99 -11.02 0.51
CA VAL A 84 -4.34 -11.33 0.03
C VAL A 84 -5.39 -10.86 1.04
N ALA A 85 -5.18 -11.11 2.33
CA ALA A 85 -6.09 -10.65 3.37
C ALA A 85 -6.21 -9.11 3.37
N ALA A 86 -5.09 -8.39 3.28
CA ALA A 86 -5.07 -6.93 3.20
C ALA A 86 -5.74 -6.42 1.90
N ALA A 87 -5.59 -7.14 0.79
CA ALA A 87 -6.21 -6.79 -0.49
C ALA A 87 -7.73 -6.96 -0.48
N ILE A 88 -8.26 -7.96 0.22
CA ILE A 88 -9.70 -8.13 0.41
C ILE A 88 -10.27 -6.91 1.14
N ALA A 89 -9.63 -6.52 2.25
CA ALA A 89 -10.04 -5.32 3.00
C ALA A 89 -9.94 -4.05 2.15
N GLY A 90 -8.81 -3.82 1.47
CA GLY A 90 -8.60 -2.63 0.64
C GLY A 90 -9.52 -2.57 -0.59
N THR A 91 -9.84 -3.71 -1.20
CA THR A 91 -10.78 -3.78 -2.32
C THR A 91 -12.20 -3.48 -1.86
N ALA A 92 -12.61 -4.01 -0.69
CA ALA A 92 -13.90 -3.67 -0.11
C ALA A 92 -14.02 -2.16 0.17
N GLU A 93 -12.99 -1.54 0.75
CA GLU A 93 -12.94 -0.09 0.94
C GLU A 93 -13.00 0.68 -0.40
N LEU A 94 -12.24 0.27 -1.40
CA LEU A 94 -12.23 0.91 -2.73
C LEU A 94 -13.59 0.81 -3.44
N VAL A 95 -14.29 -0.32 -3.34
CA VAL A 95 -15.57 -0.53 -4.03
C VAL A 95 -16.70 0.16 -3.28
N PHE A 96 -16.77 0.02 -1.96
CA PHE A 96 -17.93 0.48 -1.18
C PHE A 96 -17.84 1.95 -0.76
N VAL A 97 -16.65 2.55 -0.66
CA VAL A 97 -16.48 3.95 -0.26
C VAL A 97 -16.31 4.84 -1.50
N LYS A 98 -17.37 5.57 -1.86
CA LYS A 98 -17.35 6.47 -3.05
C LYS A 98 -16.20 7.48 -3.00
N GLY A 99 -15.96 8.12 -1.85
CA GLY A 99 -14.88 9.11 -1.69
C GLY A 99 -13.48 8.54 -1.85
N ILE A 100 -13.28 7.24 -1.65
CA ILE A 100 -12.03 6.54 -1.98
C ILE A 100 -11.98 6.23 -3.47
N ARG A 101 -13.07 5.67 -4.03
CA ARG A 101 -13.15 5.20 -5.42
C ARG A 101 -12.95 6.28 -6.49
N ILE A 102 -13.38 7.50 -6.22
CA ILE A 102 -13.31 8.60 -7.21
C ILE A 102 -11.91 9.19 -7.37
N ARG A 103 -10.95 8.81 -6.52
CA ARG A 103 -9.59 9.36 -6.53
C ARG A 103 -8.67 8.50 -7.40
N VAL A 104 -7.98 9.12 -8.35
CA VAL A 104 -6.99 8.43 -9.22
C VAL A 104 -5.89 7.77 -8.39
N ALA A 105 -5.43 8.43 -7.33
CA ALA A 105 -4.42 7.90 -6.41
C ALA A 105 -4.82 6.54 -5.81
N SER A 106 -6.11 6.31 -5.55
CA SER A 106 -6.62 5.04 -5.00
C SER A 106 -6.41 3.90 -5.98
N TRP A 107 -6.69 4.15 -7.26
CA TRP A 107 -6.48 3.17 -8.33
C TRP A 107 -5.00 2.93 -8.60
N THR A 108 -4.16 3.97 -8.59
CA THR A 108 -2.70 3.81 -8.74
C THR A 108 -2.12 2.94 -7.62
N HIS A 109 -2.52 3.19 -6.37
CA HIS A 109 -2.13 2.36 -5.22
C HIS A 109 -2.64 0.92 -5.39
N ALA A 110 -3.93 0.73 -5.72
CA ALA A 110 -4.52 -0.59 -5.87
C ALA A 110 -3.86 -1.42 -6.98
N THR A 111 -3.51 -0.81 -8.11
CA THR A 111 -2.76 -1.48 -9.19
C THR A 111 -1.38 -1.91 -8.71
N ALA A 112 -0.61 -1.02 -8.07
CA ALA A 112 0.71 -1.35 -7.55
C ALA A 112 0.64 -2.47 -6.49
N ALA A 113 -0.35 -2.42 -5.60
CA ALA A 113 -0.58 -3.45 -4.59
C ALA A 113 -0.95 -4.81 -5.20
N MET A 114 -1.79 -4.82 -6.25
CA MET A 114 -2.16 -6.08 -6.91
C MET A 114 -0.98 -6.68 -7.67
N THR A 115 -0.15 -5.86 -8.32
CA THR A 115 1.11 -6.31 -8.92
C THR A 115 2.05 -6.90 -7.87
N LEU A 116 2.19 -6.25 -6.70
CA LEU A 116 2.97 -6.79 -5.59
C LEU A 116 2.48 -8.17 -5.15
N ILE A 117 1.16 -8.37 -5.04
CA ILE A 117 0.58 -9.66 -4.66
C ILE A 117 0.87 -10.74 -5.70
N SER A 118 0.79 -10.42 -6.99
CA SER A 118 1.21 -11.34 -8.06
C SER A 118 2.68 -11.72 -7.94
N ILE A 119 3.57 -10.76 -7.63
CA ILE A 119 5.00 -11.04 -7.42
C ILE A 119 5.21 -11.91 -6.17
N MET A 120 4.52 -11.65 -5.07
CA MET A 120 4.58 -12.49 -3.86
C MET A 120 4.12 -13.93 -4.14
N ALA A 121 3.02 -14.09 -4.89
CA ALA A 121 2.53 -15.40 -5.31
C ALA A 121 3.56 -16.15 -6.16
N ALA A 122 4.17 -15.47 -7.14
CA ALA A 122 5.22 -16.05 -7.98
C ALA A 122 6.45 -16.43 -7.16
N ASN A 123 6.89 -15.56 -6.24
CA ASN A 123 8.05 -15.81 -5.38
C ASN A 123 7.83 -17.04 -4.50
N TRP A 124 6.66 -17.12 -3.84
CA TRP A 124 6.33 -18.30 -3.05
C TRP A 124 6.18 -19.56 -3.92
N GLY A 125 5.51 -19.44 -5.07
CA GLY A 125 5.32 -20.53 -6.02
C GLY A 125 6.63 -21.13 -6.50
N VAL A 126 7.58 -20.31 -6.95
CA VAL A 126 8.92 -20.76 -7.37
C VAL A 126 9.60 -21.56 -6.26
N ARG A 127 9.52 -21.13 -5.01
CA ARG A 127 10.12 -21.85 -3.86
C ARG A 127 9.44 -23.18 -3.52
N LEU A 128 8.20 -23.40 -3.97
CA LEU A 128 7.50 -24.67 -3.79
C LEU A 128 7.88 -25.71 -4.84
N VAL A 129 8.23 -25.27 -6.05
CA VAL A 129 8.55 -26.15 -7.19
C VAL A 129 10.04 -26.31 -7.46
N GLU A 130 10.83 -25.27 -7.19
CA GLU A 130 12.27 -25.22 -7.42
C GLU A 130 13.03 -25.14 -6.10
N ALA A 131 14.08 -25.96 -5.95
CA ALA A 131 14.93 -25.98 -4.77
C ALA A 131 15.91 -24.79 -4.65
N PRO A 132 16.50 -24.21 -5.73
CA PRO A 132 17.39 -23.08 -5.56
C PRO A 132 16.65 -21.73 -5.58
N VAL A 133 16.85 -20.95 -4.51
CA VAL A 133 16.36 -19.56 -4.42
C VAL A 133 17.07 -18.62 -5.42
N LEU A 134 18.24 -19.03 -5.93
CA LEU A 134 19.06 -18.25 -6.84
C LEU A 134 18.98 -18.79 -8.28
N PRO A 135 18.92 -17.91 -9.30
CA PRO A 135 18.81 -16.45 -9.18
C PRO A 135 17.35 -15.95 -9.02
N HIS A 136 16.37 -16.77 -9.37
CA HIS A 136 14.99 -16.32 -9.62
C HIS A 136 14.24 -15.88 -8.34
N GLY A 137 14.37 -16.62 -7.24
CA GLY A 137 13.75 -16.28 -5.96
C GLY A 137 14.25 -14.93 -5.42
N LEU A 138 15.56 -14.71 -5.42
CA LEU A 138 16.16 -13.42 -5.03
C LEU A 138 15.70 -12.28 -5.94
N ALA A 139 15.66 -12.48 -7.26
CA ALA A 139 15.17 -11.47 -8.21
C ALA A 139 13.72 -11.08 -7.92
N LEU A 140 12.85 -12.07 -7.63
CA LEU A 140 11.46 -11.83 -7.24
C LEU A 140 11.36 -11.13 -5.87
N SER A 141 12.26 -11.42 -4.93
CA SER A 141 12.29 -10.72 -3.63
C SER A 141 12.68 -9.26 -3.75
N VAL A 142 13.67 -8.95 -4.60
CA VAL A 142 14.04 -7.56 -4.92
C VAL A 142 12.87 -6.85 -5.61
N LEU A 143 12.25 -7.49 -6.59
CA LEU A 143 11.11 -6.92 -7.30
C LEU A 143 9.92 -6.67 -6.35
N ALA A 144 9.65 -7.59 -5.43
CA ALA A 144 8.63 -7.42 -4.40
C ALA A 144 8.96 -6.23 -3.48
N ALA A 145 10.21 -6.06 -3.05
CA ALA A 145 10.62 -4.91 -2.23
C ALA A 145 10.44 -3.58 -2.97
N ILE A 146 10.75 -3.52 -4.26
CA ILE A 146 10.51 -2.33 -5.11
C ILE A 146 9.01 -2.01 -5.16
N PHE A 147 8.17 -3.00 -5.48
CA PHE A 147 6.72 -2.77 -5.54
C PHE A 147 6.09 -2.48 -4.18
N THR A 148 6.69 -2.98 -3.10
CA THR A 148 6.34 -2.60 -1.72
C THR A 148 6.59 -1.11 -1.49
N ALA A 149 7.74 -0.58 -1.92
CA ALA A 149 8.02 0.85 -1.83
C ALA A 149 7.08 1.68 -2.71
N VAL A 150 6.79 1.25 -3.94
CA VAL A 150 5.85 1.93 -4.85
C VAL A 150 4.43 1.97 -4.26
N ALA A 151 3.91 0.81 -3.85
CA ALA A 151 2.58 0.73 -3.23
C ALA A 151 2.53 1.53 -1.93
N GLY A 152 3.56 1.45 -1.09
CA GLY A 152 3.69 2.22 0.16
C GLY A 152 3.72 3.73 -0.07
N TRP A 153 4.44 4.21 -1.09
CA TRP A 153 4.48 5.62 -1.45
C TRP A 153 3.09 6.14 -1.86
N HIS A 154 2.40 5.42 -2.74
CA HIS A 154 1.05 5.81 -3.16
C HIS A 154 0.00 5.67 -2.04
N GLY A 155 0.16 4.66 -1.18
CA GLY A 155 -0.68 4.49 0.02
C GLY A 155 -0.48 5.62 1.02
N GLY A 156 0.78 6.03 1.24
CA GLY A 156 1.14 7.17 2.07
C GLY A 156 0.48 8.47 1.60
N LYS A 157 0.49 8.76 0.30
CA LYS A 157 -0.22 9.92 -0.26
C LYS A 157 -1.73 9.87 -0.03
N LEU A 158 -2.35 8.70 -0.12
CA LEU A 158 -3.77 8.57 0.17
C LEU A 158 -4.10 8.97 1.62
N VAL A 159 -3.28 8.57 2.57
CA VAL A 159 -3.49 8.88 3.99
C VAL A 159 -3.12 10.34 4.28
N LEU A 160 -1.95 10.79 3.84
CA LEU A 160 -1.37 12.09 4.23
C LEU A 160 -1.90 13.26 3.40
N ASP A 161 -2.05 13.09 2.09
CA ASP A 161 -2.45 14.18 1.19
C ASP A 161 -3.96 14.18 0.95
N HIS A 162 -4.60 13.01 0.97
CA HIS A 162 -6.03 12.86 0.66
C HIS A 162 -6.91 12.51 1.87
N GLY A 163 -6.33 12.37 3.07
CA GLY A 163 -7.07 12.10 4.30
C GLY A 163 -7.85 10.78 4.28
N VAL A 164 -7.45 9.81 3.46
CA VAL A 164 -8.12 8.51 3.39
C VAL A 164 -7.90 7.74 4.68
N GLY A 165 -8.99 7.26 5.29
CA GLY A 165 -8.93 6.52 6.56
C GLY A 165 -8.79 7.40 7.81
N VAL A 166 -8.82 8.73 7.68
CA VAL A 166 -8.79 9.67 8.82
C VAL A 166 -10.21 10.11 9.17
N MET A 167 -10.63 9.94 10.42
CA MET A 167 -11.89 10.51 10.91
C MET A 167 -11.69 11.98 11.27
N VAL A 168 -11.99 12.89 10.35
CA VAL A 168 -12.07 14.32 10.68
C VAL A 168 -13.49 14.61 11.15
N SER A 169 -13.68 14.78 12.46
CA SER A 169 -14.92 15.38 12.97
C SER A 169 -15.05 16.78 12.37
N PRO A 170 -16.20 17.18 11.81
CA PRO A 170 -16.42 18.58 11.48
C PRO A 170 -16.22 19.37 12.78
N LYS A 171 -15.38 20.41 12.75
CA LYS A 171 -15.39 21.41 13.83
C LYS A 171 -16.82 21.97 13.86
N ARG A 172 -17.53 21.70 14.95
CA ARG A 172 -18.81 22.33 15.27
C ARG A 172 -18.61 23.81 15.57
#